data_AF-A0A925H4I7-F1
#
_entry.id   AF-A0A925H4I7-F1
#
_cell.length_a   1.000
_cell.length_b   1.000
_cell.length_c   1.000
_cell.angle_alpha   90.00
_cell.angle_beta   90.00
_cell.angle_gamma   90.00
#
_symmetry.space_group_name_H-M   'P 1'
#
loop_
_entity.id
_entity.type
_entity.pdbx_description
1 polymer ?
#
loop_
_entity_poly.entity_id
_entity_poly.type
_entity_poly.pdbx_seq_one_letter_code
_entity_poly.pdbx_strand_id
1 'polypeptide(L)'
;MVDISAKTLLICLLAGFGPARAQAPAQQAPSEAPQVRTPRPQAPARDPNTPGYVKAKELPDGSIPSAKENGNFILGPTHNPAREMTAKEGVPKGEVYEFIMESRDSKIYPGVVREPNSSPRPDPSDPSKLLISTRPAPYTRKVAVYVPKQYVPGTEAPLLVGADGPDRMLFTALDNLIAEKRVPAMIAVS
;
A
#
# COMPACT_ATOMS: atom_id res chain seq x y z
N MET A 1 79.99 6.48 6.38
CA MET A 1 80.63 7.54 7.19
C MET A 1 79.52 8.54 7.50
N VAL A 2 78.94 8.48 8.71
CA VAL A 2 78.93 9.57 9.73
C VAL A 2 78.13 10.80 9.25
N ASP A 3 77.15 11.40 9.93
CA ASP A 3 76.41 11.15 11.17
C ASP A 3 75.17 12.08 11.17
N ILE A 4 74.26 11.83 12.11
CA ILE A 4 73.02 12.57 12.40
C ILE A 4 73.29 14.01 12.89
N SER A 5 72.44 14.99 12.53
CA SER A 5 72.09 16.07 13.45
C SER A 5 70.70 16.65 13.20
N ALA A 6 69.88 16.59 14.24
CA ALA A 6 68.52 17.09 14.34
C ALA A 6 68.45 18.62 14.32
N LYS A 7 67.39 19.16 13.71
CA LYS A 7 66.78 20.45 14.10
C LYS A 7 65.26 20.32 14.08
N THR A 8 64.72 20.17 15.27
CA THR A 8 63.30 20.28 15.62
C THR A 8 62.79 21.68 15.29
N LEU A 9 61.74 21.79 14.46
CA LEU A 9 60.93 23.00 14.32
C LEU A 9 59.55 22.70 14.89
N LEU A 10 59.27 23.27 16.06
CA LEU A 10 58.00 23.17 16.76
C LEU A 10 57.00 24.14 16.12
N ILE A 11 56.06 23.62 15.33
CA ILE A 11 54.91 24.38 14.82
C ILE A 11 53.74 24.14 15.77
N CYS A 12 53.41 25.16 16.58
CA CYS A 12 52.21 25.18 17.40
C CYS A 12 50.98 25.39 16.51
N LEU A 13 50.30 24.31 16.13
CA LEU A 13 48.95 24.38 15.57
C LEU A 13 47.95 24.44 16.73
N LEU A 14 47.44 25.63 17.03
CA LEU A 14 46.33 25.82 17.96
C LEU A 14 45.05 25.24 17.33
N ALA A 15 44.68 24.03 17.74
CA ALA A 15 43.37 23.46 17.46
C ALA A 15 42.30 24.24 18.23
N GLY A 16 41.54 25.08 17.53
CA GLY A 16 40.32 25.68 18.05
C GLY A 16 39.26 24.60 18.27
N PHE A 17 39.15 24.09 19.49
CA PHE A 17 38.00 23.31 19.94
C PHE A 17 36.81 24.27 20.15
N GLY A 18 36.07 24.55 19.08
CA GLY A 18 34.70 25.03 19.21
C GLY A 18 33.81 23.87 19.66
N PRO A 19 32.87 24.05 20.60
CA PRO A 19 31.95 22.99 20.95
C PRO A 19 31.13 22.60 19.72
N ALA A 20 31.22 21.32 19.33
CA ALA A 20 30.32 20.73 18.36
C ALA A 20 28.89 20.92 18.84
N ARG A 21 28.09 21.69 18.11
CA ARG A 21 26.64 21.67 18.29
C ARG A 21 26.15 20.31 17.85
N ALA A 22 25.85 19.44 18.80
CA ALA A 22 25.00 18.28 18.56
C ALA A 22 23.69 18.81 17.95
N GLN A 23 23.36 18.38 16.73
CA GLN A 23 21.99 18.47 16.26
C GLN A 23 21.14 17.64 17.22
N ALA A 24 20.28 18.31 17.98
CA ALA A 24 19.25 17.63 18.73
C ALA A 24 18.43 16.77 17.74
N PRO A 25 18.09 15.51 18.09
CA PRO A 25 17.14 14.76 17.31
C PRO A 25 15.88 15.62 17.14
N ALA A 26 15.38 15.71 15.90
CA ALA A 26 14.10 16.35 15.65
C ALA A 26 13.07 15.69 16.58
N GLN A 27 12.53 16.47 17.52
CA GLN A 27 11.40 16.05 18.34
C GLN A 27 10.27 15.69 17.38
N GLN A 28 10.03 14.39 17.21
CA GLN A 28 8.76 13.90 16.72
C GLN A 28 7.69 14.48 17.65
N ALA A 29 6.76 15.22 17.07
CA ALA A 29 5.56 15.63 17.78
C ALA A 29 4.93 14.37 18.43
N PRO A 30 4.42 14.46 19.67
CA PRO A 30 3.78 13.32 20.32
C PRO A 30 2.72 12.75 19.37
N SER A 31 2.81 11.46 19.06
CA SER A 31 1.75 10.75 18.37
C SER A 31 0.49 10.92 19.23
N GLU A 32 -0.51 11.63 18.73
CA GLU A 32 -1.81 11.72 19.39
C GLU A 32 -2.28 10.30 19.73
N ALA A 33 -2.73 10.11 20.97
CA ALA A 33 -3.33 8.87 21.41
C ALA A 33 -4.44 8.46 20.42
N PRO A 34 -4.67 7.16 20.15
CA PRO A 34 -5.69 6.72 19.21
C PRO A 34 -7.03 7.32 19.63
N GLN A 35 -7.52 8.30 18.86
CA GLN A 35 -8.87 8.80 19.06
C GLN A 35 -9.82 7.62 18.87
N VAL A 36 -10.63 7.33 19.88
CA VAL A 36 -11.71 6.34 19.78
C VAL A 36 -12.63 6.83 18.67
N ARG A 37 -12.46 6.26 17.47
CA ARG A 37 -13.28 6.62 16.30
C ARG A 37 -14.71 6.19 16.63
N THR A 38 -15.61 7.17 16.75
CA THR A 38 -17.04 6.90 16.82
C THR A 38 -17.43 6.02 15.62
N PRO A 39 -18.20 4.94 15.82
CA PRO A 39 -18.65 4.10 14.70
C PRO A 39 -19.30 4.98 13.64
N ARG A 40 -18.85 4.84 12.38
CA ARG A 40 -19.46 5.55 11.26
C ARG A 40 -20.95 5.14 11.21
N PRO A 41 -21.89 6.09 11.06
CA PRO A 41 -23.29 5.77 10.80
C PRO A 41 -23.39 4.77 9.65
N GLN A 42 -24.28 3.78 9.78
CA GLN A 42 -24.48 2.79 8.73
C GLN A 42 -24.92 3.52 7.45
N ALA A 43 -24.24 3.24 6.33
CA ALA A 43 -24.64 3.80 5.05
C ALA A 43 -26.07 3.33 4.72
N PRO A 44 -26.92 4.20 4.15
CA PRO A 44 -28.28 3.80 3.79
C PRO A 44 -28.23 2.66 2.77
N ALA A 45 -28.93 1.57 3.07
CA ALA A 45 -29.14 0.50 2.11
C ALA A 45 -30.03 1.04 0.98
N ARG A 46 -29.59 0.90 -0.27
CA ARG A 46 -30.37 1.27 -1.45
C ARG A 46 -31.28 0.10 -1.82
N ASP A 47 -32.56 0.37 -2.09
CA ASP A 47 -33.47 -0.66 -2.61
C ASP A 47 -33.09 -0.96 -4.08
N PRO A 48 -32.72 -2.22 -4.40
CA PRO A 48 -32.36 -2.59 -5.77
C PRO A 48 -33.52 -2.44 -6.77
N ASN A 49 -34.77 -2.35 -6.31
CA ASN A 49 -35.96 -2.16 -7.14
C ASN A 49 -36.35 -0.69 -7.35
N THR A 50 -35.53 0.26 -6.90
CA THR A 50 -35.79 1.70 -7.06
C THR A 50 -35.97 2.07 -8.56
N PRO A 51 -37.01 2.83 -8.94
CA PRO A 51 -37.19 3.28 -10.31
C PRO A 51 -35.95 4.01 -10.86
N GLY A 52 -35.50 3.61 -12.05
CA GLY A 52 -34.28 4.12 -12.68
C GLY A 52 -33.05 3.22 -12.51
N TYR A 53 -33.12 2.19 -11.66
CA TYR A 53 -32.09 1.15 -11.59
C TYR A 53 -32.26 0.14 -12.73
N VAL A 54 -31.18 -0.59 -13.02
CA VAL A 54 -31.20 -1.62 -14.07
C VAL A 54 -32.21 -2.71 -13.70
N LYS A 55 -33.02 -3.14 -14.67
CA LYS A 55 -33.89 -4.30 -14.49
C LYS A 55 -33.02 -5.53 -14.20
N ALA A 56 -33.36 -6.26 -13.15
CA ALA A 56 -32.60 -7.42 -12.69
C ALA A 56 -33.55 -8.54 -12.23
N LYS A 57 -33.07 -9.78 -12.31
CA LYS A 57 -33.77 -10.96 -11.82
C LYS A 57 -33.42 -11.18 -10.35
N GLU A 58 -34.42 -11.21 -9.50
CA GLU A 58 -34.23 -11.56 -8.09
C GLU A 58 -33.96 -13.05 -7.94
N LEU A 59 -32.94 -13.39 -7.16
CA LEU A 59 -32.55 -14.75 -6.86
C LEU A 59 -32.89 -15.10 -5.41
N PRO A 60 -33.34 -16.33 -5.13
CA PRO A 60 -33.53 -16.78 -3.76
C PRO A 60 -32.26 -16.65 -2.92
N ASP A 61 -32.47 -16.42 -1.63
CA ASP A 61 -31.42 -16.41 -0.62
C ASP A 61 -30.48 -17.63 -0.70
N GLY A 62 -29.17 -17.37 -0.62
CA GLY A 62 -28.12 -18.39 -0.74
C GLY A 62 -27.88 -18.94 -2.14
N SER A 63 -28.61 -18.50 -3.17
CA SER A 63 -28.37 -18.90 -4.55
C SER A 63 -27.46 -17.90 -5.29
N ILE A 64 -26.66 -18.43 -6.22
CA ILE A 64 -25.83 -17.63 -7.12
C ILE A 64 -26.27 -17.84 -8.57
N PRO A 65 -26.05 -16.87 -9.47
CA PRO A 65 -26.34 -17.03 -10.89
C PRO A 65 -25.64 -18.26 -11.48
N SER A 66 -26.30 -18.89 -12.45
CA SER A 66 -25.69 -19.95 -13.24
C SER A 66 -24.48 -19.42 -14.01
N ALA A 67 -23.37 -20.15 -14.00
CA ALA A 67 -22.18 -19.78 -14.78
C ALA A 67 -22.40 -19.78 -16.31
N LYS A 68 -23.56 -20.25 -16.78
CA LYS A 68 -23.93 -20.29 -18.20
C LYS A 68 -24.90 -19.18 -18.60
N GLU A 69 -25.34 -18.35 -17.66
CA GLU A 69 -26.32 -17.29 -17.90
C GLU A 69 -25.70 -15.92 -17.69
N ASN A 70 -26.00 -15.00 -18.61
CA ASN A 70 -25.62 -13.59 -18.49
C ASN A 70 -26.85 -12.77 -18.10
N GLY A 71 -26.69 -11.80 -17.21
CA GLY A 71 -27.77 -10.90 -16.84
C GLY A 71 -27.46 -10.08 -15.59
N ASN A 72 -28.37 -9.17 -15.27
CA ASN A 72 -28.37 -8.48 -13.98
C ASN A 72 -29.15 -9.33 -12.98
N PHE A 73 -28.55 -9.63 -11.83
CA PHE A 73 -29.18 -10.42 -10.78
C PHE A 73 -29.15 -9.64 -9.47
N ILE A 74 -30.23 -9.76 -8.69
CA ILE A 74 -30.27 -9.28 -7.31
C ILE A 74 -29.99 -10.49 -6.42
N LEU A 75 -28.89 -10.40 -5.66
CA LEU A 75 -28.49 -11.40 -4.69
C LEU A 75 -29.16 -11.10 -3.34
N GLY A 76 -29.74 -12.14 -2.72
CA GLY A 76 -30.29 -12.04 -1.38
C GLY A 76 -29.24 -11.67 -0.32
N PRO A 77 -29.63 -11.15 0.85
CA PRO A 77 -28.72 -10.67 1.88
C PRO A 77 -27.89 -11.78 2.56
N THR A 78 -28.23 -13.05 2.36
CA THR A 78 -27.67 -14.22 3.06
C THR A 78 -26.42 -14.80 2.40
N HIS A 79 -25.42 -13.95 2.14
CA HIS A 79 -24.12 -14.41 1.66
C HIS A 79 -23.13 -14.50 2.82
N ASN A 80 -22.63 -15.71 3.09
CA ASN A 80 -21.56 -15.89 4.05
C ASN A 80 -20.24 -15.33 3.50
N PRO A 81 -19.42 -14.65 4.32
CA PRO A 81 -18.07 -14.30 3.92
C PRO A 81 -17.28 -15.53 3.47
N ALA A 82 -16.41 -15.34 2.47
CA ALA A 82 -15.50 -16.38 2.03
C ALA A 82 -14.61 -16.84 3.21
N ARG A 83 -14.50 -18.15 3.42
CA ARG A 83 -13.94 -18.75 4.64
C ARG A 83 -12.45 -18.45 4.81
N GLU A 84 -11.75 -18.26 3.70
CA GLU A 84 -10.35 -17.84 3.63
C GLU A 84 -10.13 -16.39 4.06
N MET A 85 -11.17 -15.55 4.11
CA MET A 85 -11.05 -14.14 4.49
C MET A 85 -10.97 -13.94 6.01
N THR A 86 -11.18 -15.00 6.78
CA THR A 86 -11.16 -14.98 8.25
C THR A 86 -9.95 -15.74 8.76
N ALA A 87 -9.22 -15.16 9.71
CA ALA A 87 -8.08 -15.83 10.33
C ALA A 87 -8.53 -17.12 11.03
N LYS A 88 -7.82 -18.22 10.75
CA LYS A 88 -8.10 -19.55 11.34
C LYS A 88 -7.02 -19.92 12.35
N GLU A 89 -7.42 -20.61 13.41
CA GLU A 89 -6.48 -21.15 14.39
C GLU A 89 -5.61 -22.25 13.75
N GLY A 90 -4.34 -22.31 14.15
CA GLY A 90 -3.38 -23.30 13.64
C GLY A 90 -2.86 -23.05 12.22
N VAL A 91 -3.38 -22.04 11.50
CA VAL A 91 -2.86 -21.65 10.18
C VAL A 91 -1.55 -20.86 10.34
N PRO A 92 -0.45 -21.27 9.67
CA PRO A 92 0.80 -20.52 9.69
C PRO A 92 0.61 -19.11 9.12
N LYS A 93 1.05 -18.10 9.86
CA LYS A 93 0.95 -16.69 9.48
C LYS A 93 2.24 -16.19 8.86
N GLY A 94 2.14 -15.59 7.69
CA GLY A 94 3.25 -14.87 7.07
C GLY A 94 3.65 -13.61 7.83
N GLU A 95 4.77 -13.03 7.42
CA GLU A 95 5.30 -11.78 7.95
C GLU A 95 5.02 -10.65 6.97
N VAL A 96 4.71 -9.45 7.50
CA VAL A 96 4.43 -8.27 6.69
C VAL A 96 5.49 -7.21 6.97
N TYR A 97 6.25 -6.87 5.94
CA TYR A 97 7.31 -5.86 5.96
C TYR A 97 6.77 -4.57 5.36
N GLU A 98 6.73 -3.51 6.16
CA GLU A 98 6.26 -2.20 5.71
C GLU A 98 7.45 -1.24 5.56
N PHE A 99 7.50 -0.51 4.46
CA PHE A 99 8.50 0.53 4.23
C PHE A 99 7.93 1.67 3.38
N ILE A 100 8.67 2.78 3.34
CA ILE A 100 8.33 3.94 2.51
C ILE A 100 9.23 3.91 1.28
N MET A 101 8.61 4.00 0.11
CA MET A 101 9.30 4.25 -1.16
C MET A 101 9.15 5.71 -1.56
N GLU A 102 10.25 6.28 -2.01
CA GLU A 102 10.34 7.62 -2.56
C GLU A 102 10.27 7.54 -4.09
N SER A 103 9.29 8.20 -4.71
CA SER A 103 9.13 8.12 -6.18
C SER A 103 10.31 8.70 -6.95
N ARG A 104 11.12 9.59 -6.36
CA ARG A 104 12.37 10.09 -6.97
C ARG A 104 13.38 8.98 -7.30
N ASP A 105 13.29 7.84 -6.60
CA ASP A 105 14.15 6.68 -6.85
C ASP A 105 13.58 5.76 -7.95
N SER A 106 12.36 6.02 -8.43
CA SER A 106 11.73 5.30 -9.52
C SER A 106 12.31 5.72 -10.87
N LYS A 107 12.84 4.76 -11.63
CA LYS A 107 13.31 4.98 -13.01
C LYS A 107 12.17 5.15 -14.01
N ILE A 108 10.97 4.68 -13.69
CA ILE A 108 9.83 4.61 -14.63
C ILE A 108 8.76 5.67 -14.36
N TYR A 109 8.64 6.17 -13.13
CA TYR A 109 7.63 7.16 -12.78
C TYR A 109 8.03 7.98 -11.54
N PRO A 110 8.67 9.16 -11.74
CA PRO A 110 9.09 10.03 -10.64
C PRO A 110 7.96 10.87 -10.04
N GLY A 111 6.77 10.83 -10.64
CA GLY A 111 5.56 11.50 -10.15
C GLY A 111 5.19 12.81 -10.85
N VAL A 112 3.90 13.12 -10.80
CA VAL A 112 3.32 14.37 -11.29
C VAL A 112 2.32 14.90 -10.28
N VAL A 113 2.14 16.21 -10.25
CA VAL A 113 1.07 16.90 -9.51
C VAL A 113 0.34 17.84 -10.46
N ARG A 114 -0.94 18.12 -10.16
CA ARG A 114 -1.69 19.15 -10.88
C ARG A 114 -1.06 20.52 -10.63
N GLU A 115 -1.07 21.37 -11.65
CA GLU A 115 -0.69 22.76 -11.46
C GLU A 115 -1.67 23.45 -10.49
N PRO A 116 -1.18 24.19 -9.48
CA PRO A 116 -2.01 24.96 -8.58
C PRO A 116 -2.94 25.89 -9.36
N ASN A 117 -4.18 26.01 -8.90
CA ASN A 117 -5.19 26.87 -9.51
C ASN A 117 -5.49 26.56 -10.98
N SER A 118 -5.15 25.35 -11.48
CA SER A 118 -5.57 24.90 -12.80
C SER A 118 -6.91 24.15 -12.73
N SER A 119 -7.91 24.64 -13.44
CA SER A 119 -9.16 23.91 -13.66
C SER A 119 -9.02 22.99 -14.89
N PRO A 120 -9.58 21.77 -14.87
CA PRO A 120 -9.69 20.96 -16.08
C PRO A 120 -10.42 21.72 -17.18
N ARG A 121 -9.91 21.66 -18.42
CA ARG A 121 -10.52 22.31 -19.58
C ARG A 121 -10.94 21.26 -20.61
N PRO A 122 -12.10 21.36 -21.26
CA PRO A 122 -12.44 20.48 -22.38
C PRO A 122 -11.39 20.58 -23.49
N ASP A 123 -11.07 19.46 -24.13
CA ASP A 123 -10.23 19.47 -25.33
C ASP A 123 -11.00 20.17 -26.47
N PRO A 124 -10.41 21.18 -27.14
CA PRO A 124 -11.07 21.90 -28.23
C PRO A 124 -11.47 21.01 -29.42
N SER A 125 -10.77 19.90 -29.63
CA SER A 125 -11.04 18.94 -30.69
C SER A 125 -12.05 17.85 -30.29
N ASP A 126 -12.24 17.64 -28.99
CA ASP A 126 -13.12 16.62 -28.42
C ASP A 126 -13.58 17.02 -27.01
N PRO A 127 -14.72 17.72 -26.88
CA PRO A 127 -15.20 18.22 -25.59
C PRO A 127 -15.49 17.15 -24.53
N SER A 128 -15.52 15.85 -24.90
CA SER A 128 -15.66 14.74 -23.95
C SER A 128 -14.38 14.46 -23.16
N LYS A 129 -13.23 14.98 -23.62
CA LYS A 129 -11.93 14.84 -22.97
C LYS A 129 -11.60 16.08 -22.14
N LEU A 130 -10.98 15.85 -20.98
CA LEU A 130 -10.52 16.92 -20.10
C LEU A 130 -8.98 17.01 -20.13
N LEU A 131 -8.49 18.18 -20.53
CA LEU A 131 -7.09 18.57 -20.44
C LEU A 131 -6.78 19.03 -19.01
N ILE A 132 -5.84 18.34 -18.35
CA ILE A 132 -5.39 18.63 -16.99
C ILE A 132 -3.95 19.13 -17.05
N SER A 133 -3.69 20.32 -16.52
CA SER A 133 -2.32 20.88 -16.45
C SER A 133 -1.57 20.27 -15.27
N THR A 134 -0.37 19.74 -15.51
CA THR A 134 0.45 19.03 -14.51
C THR A 134 1.92 19.44 -14.61
N ARG A 135 2.67 19.19 -13.53
CA ARG A 135 4.13 19.31 -13.48
C ARG A 135 4.77 18.13 -12.77
N PRO A 136 6.07 17.84 -13.00
CA PRO A 136 6.80 16.84 -12.23
C PRO A 136 6.80 17.18 -10.74
N ALA A 137 6.52 16.18 -9.90
CA ALA A 137 6.62 16.32 -8.45
C ALA A 137 6.76 14.95 -7.79
N PRO A 138 7.74 14.77 -6.88
CA PRO A 138 7.88 13.53 -6.15
C PRO A 138 6.76 13.36 -5.12
N TYR A 139 6.41 12.11 -4.87
CA TYR A 139 5.54 11.63 -3.81
C TYR A 139 6.18 10.43 -3.09
N THR A 140 5.67 10.12 -1.89
CA THR A 140 6.00 8.90 -1.15
C THR A 140 4.87 7.88 -1.25
N ARG A 141 5.22 6.59 -1.16
CA ARG A 141 4.28 5.48 -1.01
C ARG A 141 4.67 4.64 0.16
N LYS A 142 3.70 4.32 1.02
CA LYS A 142 3.83 3.21 1.96
C LYS A 142 3.57 1.93 1.18
N VAL A 143 4.47 0.95 1.30
CA VAL A 143 4.38 -0.35 0.66
C VAL A 143 4.45 -1.42 1.74
N ALA A 144 3.62 -2.45 1.62
CA ALA A 144 3.63 -3.64 2.46
C ALA A 144 3.99 -4.87 1.61
N VAL A 145 4.96 -5.64 2.07
CA VAL A 145 5.36 -6.92 1.45
C VAL A 145 5.04 -8.04 2.43
N TYR A 146 4.10 -8.91 2.04
CA TYR A 146 3.79 -10.14 2.74
C TYR A 146 4.67 -11.28 2.24
N VAL A 147 5.31 -11.97 3.18
CA VAL A 147 6.11 -13.17 2.95
C VAL A 147 5.47 -14.33 3.71
N PRO A 148 5.00 -15.39 3.05
CA PRO A 148 4.31 -16.49 3.74
C PRO A 148 5.28 -17.28 4.61
N LYS A 149 4.79 -17.86 5.71
CA LYS A 149 5.62 -18.59 6.68
C LYS A 149 6.39 -19.77 6.08
N GLN A 150 5.82 -20.34 5.02
CA GLN A 150 6.31 -21.51 4.30
C GLN A 150 7.38 -21.15 3.25
N TYR A 151 7.64 -19.86 3.01
CA TYR A 151 8.68 -19.43 2.08
C TYR A 151 10.08 -19.81 2.58
N VAL A 152 10.92 -20.29 1.67
CA VAL A 152 12.33 -20.59 1.94
C VAL A 152 13.17 -19.42 1.41
N PRO A 153 13.89 -18.68 2.28
CA PRO A 153 14.72 -17.57 1.84
C PRO A 153 15.70 -17.96 0.74
N GLY A 154 15.74 -17.16 -0.33
CA GLY A 154 16.64 -17.37 -1.47
C GLY A 154 16.08 -18.27 -2.57
N THR A 155 14.88 -18.85 -2.41
CA THR A 155 14.19 -19.56 -3.50
C THR A 155 13.28 -18.62 -4.28
N GLU A 156 13.00 -18.98 -5.53
CA GLU A 156 11.99 -18.29 -6.32
C GLU A 156 10.59 -18.46 -5.70
N ALA A 157 9.74 -17.43 -5.83
CA ALA A 157 8.35 -17.47 -5.41
C ALA A 157 7.48 -16.66 -6.39
N PRO A 158 6.21 -17.06 -6.62
CA PRO A 158 5.26 -16.23 -7.35
C PRO A 158 5.03 -14.89 -6.63
N LEU A 159 4.73 -13.86 -7.42
CA LEU A 159 4.46 -12.50 -6.95
C LEU A 159 3.02 -12.09 -7.28
N LEU A 160 2.31 -11.54 -6.28
CA LEU A 160 1.01 -10.90 -6.46
C LEU A 160 1.07 -9.44 -6.01
N VAL A 161 0.44 -8.55 -6.77
CA VAL A 161 0.39 -7.12 -6.46
C VAL A 161 -1.07 -6.70 -6.27
N GLY A 162 -1.41 -6.29 -5.05
CA GLY A 162 -2.66 -5.60 -4.73
C GLY A 162 -2.44 -4.09 -4.69
N ALA A 163 -3.31 -3.31 -5.32
CA ALA A 163 -3.08 -1.86 -5.45
C ALA A 163 -3.69 -1.02 -4.30
N ASP A 164 -4.51 -1.62 -3.44
CA ASP A 164 -5.34 -0.93 -2.43
C ASP A 164 -4.75 -1.02 -1.00
N GLY A 165 -3.42 -1.02 -0.87
CA GLY A 165 -2.75 -1.41 0.37
C GLY A 165 -2.63 -0.38 1.50
N PRO A 166 -2.20 -0.85 2.69
CA PRO A 166 -1.86 -2.25 3.01
C PRO A 166 -3.10 -3.14 3.25
N ASP A 167 -3.27 -4.18 2.43
CA ASP A 167 -4.44 -5.08 2.45
C ASP A 167 -4.22 -6.29 3.38
N ARG A 168 -4.63 -6.13 4.64
CA ARG A 168 -4.57 -7.20 5.66
C ARG A 168 -5.50 -8.37 5.37
N MET A 169 -6.57 -8.14 4.62
CA MET A 169 -7.56 -9.15 4.29
C MET A 169 -6.99 -10.10 3.22
N LEU A 170 -6.32 -9.54 2.20
CA LEU A 170 -5.53 -10.31 1.23
C LEU A 170 -4.51 -11.21 1.91
N PHE A 171 -3.73 -10.69 2.88
CA PHE A 171 -2.71 -11.48 3.56
C PHE A 171 -3.31 -12.64 4.38
N THR A 172 -4.46 -12.40 5.01
CA THR A 172 -5.21 -13.46 5.72
C THR A 172 -5.72 -14.53 4.75
N ALA A 173 -6.20 -14.12 3.59
CA ALA A 173 -6.60 -15.04 2.53
C ALA A 173 -5.43 -15.91 2.05
N LEU A 174 -4.26 -15.32 1.85
CA LEU A 174 -3.06 -16.05 1.45
C LEU A 174 -2.59 -17.05 2.52
N ASP A 175 -2.55 -16.66 3.80
CA ASP A 175 -2.23 -17.59 4.90
C ASP A 175 -3.10 -18.86 4.84
N ASN A 176 -4.41 -18.67 4.73
CA ASN A 176 -5.38 -19.76 4.67
C ASN A 176 -5.25 -20.60 3.39
N LEU A 177 -5.19 -19.97 2.22
CA LEU A 177 -5.14 -20.67 0.93
C LEU A 177 -3.82 -21.44 0.73
N ILE A 178 -2.70 -20.92 1.24
CA ILE A 178 -1.40 -21.59 1.23
C ILE A 178 -1.42 -22.81 2.15
N ALA A 179 -1.97 -22.66 3.37
CA ALA A 179 -2.12 -23.78 4.30
C ALA A 179 -3.03 -24.90 3.75
N GLU A 180 -4.09 -24.52 3.03
CA GLU A 180 -4.99 -25.44 2.33
C GLU A 180 -4.41 -25.98 1.01
N LYS A 181 -3.20 -25.55 0.60
CA LYS A 181 -2.54 -25.92 -0.66
C LYS A 181 -3.38 -25.59 -1.91
N ARG A 182 -4.26 -24.60 -1.83
CA ARG A 182 -5.07 -24.10 -2.95
C ARG A 182 -4.27 -23.15 -3.85
N VAL A 183 -3.25 -22.51 -3.28
CA VAL A 183 -2.26 -21.67 -4.00
C VAL A 183 -0.85 -22.02 -3.51
N PRO A 184 0.21 -21.81 -4.32
CA PRO A 184 1.58 -21.97 -3.86
C PRO A 184 1.95 -20.91 -2.81
N ALA A 185 3.02 -21.17 -2.04
CA ALA A 185 3.64 -20.13 -1.22
C ALA A 185 4.11 -18.98 -2.11
N MET A 186 3.44 -17.83 -2.00
CA MET A 186 3.65 -16.67 -2.86
C MET A 186 3.78 -15.38 -2.05
N ILE A 187 4.59 -14.46 -2.56
CA ILE A 187 4.83 -13.15 -1.95
C ILE A 187 3.80 -12.17 -2.49
N ALA A 188 3.23 -11.34 -1.62
CA ALA A 188 2.27 -10.31 -2.02
C ALA A 188 2.79 -8.91 -1.68
N VAL A 189 2.62 -7.97 -2.60
CA VAL A 189 2.92 -6.55 -2.42
C VAL A 189 1.60 -5.80 -2.41
N SER A 190 1.42 -4.92 -1.43
CA SER A 190 0.23 -4.10 -1.26
C SER A 190 0.57 -2.64 -1.00
#